data_AF-A0A7S1GEZ7-F1
#
_entry.id   AF-A0A7S1GEZ7-F1
#
_cell.length_a   1.000
_cell.length_b   1.000
_cell.length_c   1.000
_cell.angle_alpha   90.00
_cell.angle_beta   90.00
_cell.angle_gamma   90.00
#
_symmetry.space_group_name_H-M   'P 1'
#
loop_
_entity.id
_entity.type
_entity.pdbx_description
1 polymer ?
#
loop_
_entity_poly.entity_id
_entity_poly.type
_entity_poly.pdbx_seq_one_letter_code
_entity_poly.pdbx_strand_id
1 'polypeptide(L)'
;LALVVGAAGSIAAYFLAPKDRPPEGWVLVVWLLFSFLMSVVWILLVANEVVGLLYTFGIVLKIPETVLGLTVLAWGNSLGDLVADVTVAKEGMPAMAIAGTFAGPMFNMLMGLGLSLTKQLLSGADVVLAPADENTEVVDLMFVTLLVSLLVSLVVVPATGFQMRRWYGILLCVIYLVFLVLAVIAVTIKPAWLNMKFK
;
A
#
# COMPACT_ATOMS: atom_id res chain seq x y z
N LEU A 1 -14.39 -4.42 -19.84
CA LEU A 1 -13.24 -4.34 -20.78
C LEU A 1 -12.01 -5.07 -20.24
N ALA A 2 -11.49 -4.71 -19.07
CA ALA A 2 -10.27 -5.32 -18.49
C ALA A 2 -10.39 -6.85 -18.29
N LEU A 3 -11.55 -7.36 -17.84
CA LEU A 3 -11.80 -8.82 -17.70
C LEU A 3 -11.73 -9.56 -19.04
N VAL A 4 -12.28 -8.96 -20.10
CA VAL A 4 -12.27 -9.53 -21.45
C VAL A 4 -10.84 -9.52 -22.02
N VAL A 5 -10.10 -8.44 -21.80
CA VAL A 5 -8.69 -8.31 -22.22
C VAL A 5 -7.79 -9.28 -21.45
N GLY A 6 -7.98 -9.40 -20.14
CA GLY A 6 -7.22 -10.34 -19.29
C GLY A 6 -7.52 -11.80 -19.62
N ALA A 7 -8.80 -12.16 -19.82
CA ALA A 7 -9.20 -13.51 -20.21
C ALA A 7 -8.70 -13.87 -21.61
N ALA A 8 -8.91 -12.99 -22.61
CA ALA A 8 -8.43 -13.22 -23.98
C ALA A 8 -6.90 -13.32 -24.05
N GLY A 9 -6.20 -12.47 -23.29
CA GLY A 9 -4.74 -12.49 -23.17
C GLY A 9 -4.21 -13.77 -22.51
N SER A 10 -4.87 -14.25 -21.47
CA SER A 10 -4.49 -15.49 -20.77
C SER A 10 -4.75 -16.73 -21.62
N ILE A 11 -5.86 -16.74 -22.37
CA ILE A 11 -6.19 -17.79 -23.33
C ILE A 11 -5.16 -17.80 -24.47
N ALA A 12 -4.84 -16.64 -25.04
CA ALA A 12 -3.78 -16.53 -26.04
C ALA A 12 -2.42 -16.98 -25.48
N ALA A 13 -2.08 -16.62 -24.24
CA ALA A 13 -0.87 -17.08 -23.58
C ALA A 13 -0.81 -18.61 -23.49
N TYR A 14 -1.91 -19.24 -23.06
CA TYR A 14 -2.00 -20.68 -22.89
C TYR A 14 -1.82 -21.46 -24.20
N PHE A 15 -2.31 -20.90 -25.32
CA PHE A 15 -2.20 -21.52 -26.64
C PHE A 15 -0.89 -21.21 -27.37
N LEU A 16 -0.33 -20.01 -27.19
CA LEU A 16 0.90 -19.60 -27.87
C LEU A 16 2.17 -19.93 -27.08
N ALA A 17 2.06 -20.25 -25.78
CA ALA A 17 3.22 -20.56 -24.94
C ALA A 17 3.93 -21.84 -25.45
N PRO A 18 5.24 -21.76 -25.77
CA PRO A 18 6.04 -22.92 -26.10
C PRO A 18 6.08 -23.89 -24.90
N LYS A 19 5.50 -25.09 -25.03
CA LYS A 19 5.45 -26.10 -23.95
C LYS A 19 6.75 -26.89 -23.77
N ASP A 20 7.54 -27.00 -24.83
CA ASP A 20 8.66 -27.95 -24.87
C ASP A 20 10.04 -27.31 -24.65
N ARG A 21 10.19 -25.99 -24.76
CA ARG A 21 11.47 -25.28 -24.64
C ARG A 21 11.26 -23.86 -24.12
N PRO A 22 12.09 -23.33 -23.20
CA PRO A 22 12.06 -21.91 -22.90
C PRO A 22 12.38 -21.11 -24.18
N PRO A 23 11.60 -20.07 -24.53
CA PRO A 23 11.90 -19.23 -25.69
C PRO A 23 13.27 -18.58 -25.52
N GLU A 24 14.16 -18.67 -26.50
CA GLU A 24 15.51 -18.09 -26.44
C GLU A 24 15.59 -16.78 -27.24
N GLY A 25 16.51 -15.89 -26.86
CA GLY A 25 16.76 -14.61 -27.54
C GLY A 25 15.67 -13.55 -27.33
N TRP A 26 15.42 -12.71 -28.34
CA TRP A 26 14.46 -11.59 -28.26
C TRP A 26 13.02 -12.01 -27.96
N VAL A 27 12.65 -13.24 -28.32
CA VAL A 27 11.31 -13.80 -28.08
C VAL A 27 11.07 -14.00 -26.58
N LEU A 28 12.10 -14.31 -25.79
CA LEU A 28 12.01 -14.37 -24.31
C LEU A 28 11.55 -13.03 -23.73
N VAL A 29 12.14 -11.93 -24.20
CA VAL A 29 11.83 -10.58 -23.70
C VAL A 29 10.38 -10.22 -23.99
N VAL A 30 9.87 -10.55 -25.19
CA VAL A 30 8.47 -10.33 -25.54
C VAL A 30 7.53 -11.12 -24.62
N TRP A 31 7.84 -12.39 -24.36
CA TRP A 31 7.06 -13.22 -23.44
C TRP A 31 7.09 -12.74 -22.00
N LEU A 32 8.24 -12.24 -21.52
CA LEU A 32 8.39 -11.65 -20.20
C LEU A 32 7.58 -10.35 -20.05
N LEU A 33 7.65 -9.46 -21.05
CA LEU A 33 6.87 -8.23 -21.04
C LEU A 33 5.36 -8.52 -21.10
N PHE A 34 4.97 -9.50 -21.91
CA PHE A 34 3.58 -9.92 -22.02
C PHE A 34 3.05 -10.55 -20.72
N SER A 35 3.80 -11.46 -20.10
CA SER A 35 3.40 -12.09 -18.83
C SER A 35 3.37 -11.09 -17.68
N PHE A 36 4.30 -10.12 -17.67
CA PHE A 36 4.29 -9.01 -16.73
C PHE A 36 3.03 -8.15 -16.90
N LEU A 37 2.72 -7.72 -18.13
CA LEU A 37 1.54 -6.90 -18.40
C LEU A 37 0.23 -7.64 -18.06
N MET A 38 0.16 -8.94 -18.36
CA MET A 38 -0.99 -9.77 -17.98
C MET A 38 -1.12 -9.90 -16.47
N SER A 39 -0.02 -10.05 -15.73
CA SER A 39 -0.03 -10.07 -14.28
C SER A 39 -0.59 -8.75 -13.71
N VAL A 40 -0.16 -7.61 -14.26
CA VAL A 40 -0.69 -6.29 -13.86
C VAL A 40 -2.20 -6.20 -14.10
N VAL A 41 -2.70 -6.62 -15.27
CA VAL A 41 -4.14 -6.62 -15.57
C VAL A 41 -4.92 -7.47 -14.57
N TRP A 42 -4.44 -8.67 -14.25
CA TRP A 42 -5.10 -9.56 -13.28
C TRP A 42 -5.07 -8.99 -11.87
N ILE A 43 -3.96 -8.42 -11.42
CA ILE A 43 -3.86 -7.77 -10.11
C ILE A 43 -4.86 -6.61 -10.03
N LEU A 44 -4.96 -5.76 -11.06
CA LEU A 44 -5.91 -4.65 -11.10
C LEU A 44 -7.37 -5.14 -11.07
N LEU A 45 -7.69 -6.20 -11.79
CA LEU A 45 -9.02 -6.79 -11.79
C LEU A 45 -9.41 -7.33 -10.42
N VAL A 46 -8.57 -8.18 -9.84
CA VAL A 46 -8.82 -8.79 -8.53
C VAL A 46 -8.89 -7.71 -7.45
N ALA A 47 -7.99 -6.71 -7.48
CA ALA A 47 -8.00 -5.61 -6.53
C ALA A 47 -9.31 -4.82 -6.57
N ASN A 48 -9.82 -4.49 -7.76
CA ASN A 48 -11.09 -3.77 -7.90
C ASN A 48 -12.29 -4.56 -7.36
N GLU A 49 -12.36 -5.86 -7.65
CA GLU A 49 -13.44 -6.72 -7.13
C GLU A 49 -13.35 -6.86 -5.60
N VAL A 50 -12.14 -7.06 -5.05
CA VAL A 50 -11.92 -7.15 -3.60
C VAL A 50 -12.30 -5.85 -2.89
N VAL A 51 -11.92 -4.68 -3.44
CA VAL A 51 -12.32 -3.38 -2.89
C VAL A 51 -13.84 -3.20 -2.95
N GLY A 52 -14.48 -3.59 -4.05
CA GLY A 52 -15.95 -3.52 -4.18
C GLY A 52 -16.68 -4.44 -3.18
N LEU A 53 -16.15 -5.64 -2.94
CA LEU A 53 -16.66 -6.55 -1.92
C LEU A 53 -16.48 -5.98 -0.52
N LEU A 54 -15.29 -5.44 -0.20
CA LEU A 54 -15.00 -4.81 1.08
C LEU A 54 -15.91 -3.62 1.36
N TYR A 55 -16.16 -2.79 0.35
CA TYR A 55 -17.13 -1.70 0.43
C TYR A 55 -18.53 -2.21 0.80
N THR A 56 -19.00 -3.24 0.11
CA THR A 56 -20.30 -3.87 0.37
C THR A 56 -20.37 -4.45 1.79
N PHE A 57 -19.31 -5.12 2.25
CA PHE A 57 -19.19 -5.60 3.63
C PHE A 57 -19.19 -4.46 4.65
N GLY A 58 -18.56 -3.32 4.33
CA GLY A 58 -18.60 -2.12 5.17
C GLY A 58 -20.01 -1.62 5.41
N ILE A 59 -20.82 -1.57 4.36
CA ILE A 59 -22.24 -1.19 4.46
C ILE A 59 -23.03 -2.22 5.31
N VAL A 60 -22.86 -3.51 5.05
CA VAL A 60 -23.59 -4.59 5.75
C VAL A 60 -23.23 -4.62 7.24
N LEU A 61 -21.95 -4.48 7.57
CA LEU A 61 -21.43 -4.51 8.95
C LEU A 61 -21.51 -3.14 9.64
N LYS A 62 -21.97 -2.09 8.94
CA LYS A 62 -21.99 -0.68 9.41
C LYS A 62 -20.61 -0.19 9.88
N ILE A 63 -19.55 -0.64 9.22
CA ILE A 63 -18.17 -0.21 9.49
C ILE A 63 -17.83 0.96 8.55
N PRO A 64 -17.28 2.07 9.06
CA PRO A 64 -16.87 3.19 8.21
C PRO A 64 -15.82 2.78 7.18
N GLU A 65 -16.00 3.25 5.94
CA GLU A 65 -15.09 2.97 4.82
C GLU A 65 -13.64 3.36 5.13
N THR A 66 -13.45 4.44 5.89
CA THR A 66 -12.14 4.91 6.36
C THR A 66 -11.44 3.86 7.23
N VAL A 67 -12.15 3.15 8.12
CA VAL A 67 -11.55 2.09 8.93
C VAL A 67 -11.11 0.91 8.05
N LEU A 68 -11.94 0.52 7.07
CA LEU A 68 -11.60 -0.54 6.13
C LEU A 68 -10.38 -0.19 5.26
N GLY A 69 -10.30 1.07 4.83
CA GLY A 69 -9.15 1.61 4.11
C GLY A 69 -7.87 1.60 4.94
N LEU A 70 -7.93 2.08 6.17
CA LEU A 70 -6.79 2.15 7.09
C LEU A 70 -6.28 0.79 7.56
N THR A 71 -7.14 -0.23 7.56
CA THR A 71 -6.81 -1.56 8.08
C THR A 71 -6.67 -2.57 6.94
N VAL A 72 -7.78 -3.09 6.41
CA VAL A 72 -7.77 -4.21 5.48
C VAL A 72 -7.08 -3.87 4.17
N LEU A 73 -7.36 -2.70 3.58
CA LEU A 73 -6.70 -2.29 2.33
C LEU A 73 -5.22 -1.98 2.55
N ALA A 74 -4.88 -1.25 3.63
CA ALA A 74 -3.49 -0.96 3.98
C ALA A 74 -2.68 -2.24 4.27
N TRP A 75 -3.23 -3.17 5.05
CA TRP A 75 -2.61 -4.47 5.33
C TRP A 75 -2.44 -5.28 4.05
N GLY A 76 -3.46 -5.34 3.20
CA GLY A 76 -3.39 -6.04 1.93
C GLY A 76 -2.24 -5.56 1.04
N ASN A 77 -2.03 -4.25 0.98
CA ASN A 77 -0.93 -3.66 0.21
C ASN A 77 0.45 -4.01 0.77
N SER A 78 0.62 -4.07 2.09
CA SER A 78 1.93 -4.31 2.73
C SER A 78 2.18 -5.75 3.17
N LEU A 79 1.21 -6.66 3.01
CA LEU A 79 1.37 -8.08 3.39
C LEU A 79 2.43 -8.78 2.52
N GLY A 80 2.43 -8.48 1.21
CA GLY A 80 3.42 -9.04 0.27
C GLY A 80 4.84 -8.59 0.61
N ASP A 81 5.00 -7.29 0.89
CA ASP A 81 6.26 -6.69 1.32
C ASP A 81 6.74 -7.32 2.63
N LEU A 82 5.86 -7.49 3.62
CA LEU A 82 6.19 -8.15 4.88
C LEU A 82 6.71 -9.58 4.67
N VAL A 83 6.07 -10.37 3.79
CA VAL A 83 6.52 -11.74 3.50
C VAL A 83 7.88 -11.73 2.78
N ALA A 84 8.08 -10.83 1.84
CA ALA A 84 9.36 -10.68 1.13
C ALA A 84 10.49 -10.28 2.08
N ASP A 85 10.29 -9.25 2.90
CA ASP A 85 11.28 -8.73 3.83
C ASP A 85 11.64 -9.74 4.92
N VAL A 86 10.65 -10.50 5.44
CA VAL A 86 10.91 -11.60 6.38
C VAL A 86 11.73 -12.70 5.73
N THR A 87 11.50 -13.00 4.46
CA THR A 87 12.26 -14.02 3.72
C THR A 87 13.71 -13.59 3.53
N VAL A 88 13.94 -12.37 3.05
CA VAL A 88 15.27 -11.76 2.88
C VAL A 88 16.02 -11.65 4.22
N ALA A 89 15.33 -11.30 5.30
CA ALA A 89 15.92 -11.26 6.63
C ALA A 89 16.35 -12.66 7.11
N LYS A 90 15.58 -13.71 6.81
CA LYS A 90 15.93 -15.11 7.13
C LYS A 90 17.11 -15.63 6.32
N GLU A 91 17.33 -15.12 5.12
CA GLU A 91 18.50 -15.42 4.29
C GLU A 91 19.79 -14.75 4.78
N GLY A 92 19.74 -14.03 5.90
CA GLY A 92 20.92 -13.39 6.50
C GLY A 92 21.20 -12.00 5.94
N MET A 93 20.25 -11.38 5.23
CA MET A 93 20.36 -10.03 4.67
C MET A 93 19.41 -9.02 5.37
N PRO A 94 19.48 -8.83 6.70
CA PRO A 94 18.54 -7.96 7.41
C PRO A 94 18.64 -6.49 6.99
N ALA A 95 19.84 -6.02 6.63
CA ALA A 95 20.03 -4.65 6.13
C ALA A 95 19.26 -4.39 4.82
N MET A 96 19.17 -5.40 3.95
CA MET A 96 18.39 -5.31 2.71
C MET A 96 16.89 -5.29 2.98
N ALA A 97 16.40 -6.14 3.90
CA ALA A 97 15.00 -6.14 4.32
C ALA A 97 14.59 -4.77 4.91
N ILE A 98 15.45 -4.17 5.75
CA ILE A 98 15.19 -2.83 6.31
C ILE A 98 15.12 -1.78 5.19
N ALA A 99 16.07 -1.79 4.27
CA ALA A 99 16.05 -0.87 3.13
C ALA A 99 14.76 -1.04 2.30
N GLY A 100 14.31 -2.28 2.07
CA GLY A 100 13.06 -2.62 1.41
C GLY A 100 11.84 -1.99 2.08
N THR A 101 11.70 -2.16 3.40
CA THR A 101 10.56 -1.63 4.17
C THR A 101 10.38 -0.10 4.07
N PHE A 102 11.46 0.66 3.92
CA PHE A 102 11.39 2.11 3.74
C PHE A 102 11.27 2.51 2.27
N ALA A 103 11.99 1.83 1.37
CA ALA A 103 12.01 2.15 -0.05
C ALA A 103 10.66 1.92 -0.72
N GLY A 104 9.91 0.87 -0.35
CA GLY A 104 8.61 0.55 -0.95
C GLY A 104 7.58 1.68 -0.80
N PRO A 105 7.23 2.09 0.44
CA PRO A 105 6.33 3.21 0.68
C PRO A 105 6.84 4.54 0.08
N MET A 106 8.14 4.81 0.16
CA MET A 106 8.73 6.02 -0.44
C MET A 106 8.57 6.04 -1.97
N PHE A 107 8.83 4.92 -2.64
CA PHE A 107 8.65 4.79 -4.08
C PHE A 107 7.18 4.95 -4.48
N ASN A 108 6.26 4.32 -3.74
CA ASN A 108 4.82 4.45 -3.96
C ASN A 108 4.34 5.90 -3.81
N MET A 109 4.86 6.64 -2.83
CA MET A 109 4.55 8.05 -2.63
C MET A 109 5.10 8.90 -3.80
N LEU A 110 6.38 8.75 -4.14
CA LEU A 110 7.05 9.55 -5.17
C LEU A 110 6.48 9.30 -6.56
N MET A 111 6.33 8.04 -6.95
CA MET A 111 5.82 7.67 -8.27
C MET A 111 4.30 7.78 -8.33
N GLY A 112 3.58 7.31 -7.30
CA GLY A 112 2.13 7.34 -7.26
C GLY A 112 1.60 8.77 -7.24
N LEU A 113 1.98 9.56 -6.23
CA LEU A 113 1.53 10.95 -6.12
C LEU A 113 2.19 11.85 -7.17
N GLY A 114 3.48 11.67 -7.45
CA GLY A 114 4.18 12.48 -8.45
C GLY A 114 3.59 12.35 -9.85
N LEU A 115 3.30 11.13 -10.29
CA LEU A 115 2.65 10.90 -11.58
C LEU A 115 1.18 11.33 -11.57
N SER A 116 0.43 11.15 -10.47
CA SER A 116 -0.96 11.61 -10.41
C SER A 116 -1.07 13.13 -10.48
N LEU A 117 -0.19 13.86 -9.77
CA LEU A 117 -0.16 15.32 -9.79
C LEU A 117 0.30 15.86 -11.14
N THR A 118 1.28 15.21 -11.78
CA THR A 118 1.72 15.57 -13.13
C THR A 118 0.59 15.38 -14.14
N LYS A 119 -0.17 14.27 -14.05
CA LYS A 119 -1.36 14.05 -14.88
C LYS A 119 -2.44 15.12 -14.65
N GLN A 120 -2.71 15.49 -13.39
CA GLN A 120 -3.66 16.55 -13.07
C GLN A 120 -3.24 17.89 -13.67
N LEU A 121 -1.97 18.26 -13.53
CA LEU A 121 -1.40 19.48 -14.10
C LEU A 121 -1.51 19.52 -15.64
N LEU A 122 -1.22 18.40 -16.31
CA LEU A 122 -1.37 18.29 -17.76
C LEU A 122 -2.83 18.36 -18.22
N SER A 123 -3.77 17.89 -17.39
CA SER A 123 -5.21 17.94 -17.70
C SER A 123 -5.85 19.32 -17.49
N GLY A 124 -5.10 20.31 -16.98
CA GLY A 124 -5.60 21.66 -16.72
C GLY A 124 -6.63 21.74 -15.59
N ALA A 125 -6.74 20.68 -14.77
CA ALA A 125 -7.59 20.67 -13.59
C ALA A 125 -6.92 21.42 -12.44
N ASP A 126 -7.71 22.10 -11.60
CA ASP A 126 -7.21 22.66 -10.35
C ASP A 126 -6.56 21.55 -9.51
N VAL A 127 -5.33 21.81 -9.06
CA VAL A 127 -4.56 20.86 -8.26
C VAL A 127 -5.13 20.86 -6.85
N VAL A 128 -6.09 19.98 -6.60
CA VAL A 128 -6.67 19.77 -5.27
C VAL A 128 -5.74 18.85 -4.49
N LEU A 129 -4.86 19.44 -3.66
CA LEU A 129 -3.90 18.72 -2.82
C LEU A 129 -4.52 18.16 -1.52
N ALA A 130 -5.76 18.49 -1.21
CA ALA A 130 -6.41 18.13 0.04
C ALA A 130 -7.70 17.34 -0.21
N PRO A 131 -7.95 16.23 0.52
CA PRO A 131 -9.28 15.63 0.52
C PRO A 131 -10.23 16.65 1.15
N ALA A 132 -11.15 17.17 0.34
CA ALA A 132 -12.27 17.94 0.82
C ALA A 132 -13.19 17.02 1.64
N ASP A 133 -13.28 17.32 2.93
CA ASP A 133 -14.55 17.39 3.69
C ASP A 133 -14.98 16.34 4.72
N GLU A 134 -14.30 15.21 5.04
CA GLU A 134 -14.85 14.39 6.15
C GLU A 134 -13.93 13.72 7.18
N ASN A 135 -12.60 13.64 7.01
CA ASN A 135 -11.74 12.94 8.00
C ASN A 135 -10.35 13.56 8.20
N THR A 136 -10.23 14.89 8.18
CA THR A 136 -8.95 15.61 8.31
C THR A 136 -8.17 15.20 9.58
N GLU A 137 -8.86 14.98 10.69
CA GLU A 137 -8.23 14.58 11.97
C GLU A 137 -7.49 13.25 11.89
N VAL A 138 -8.05 12.30 11.13
CA VAL A 138 -7.46 10.96 10.98
C VAL A 138 -6.24 11.03 10.07
N VAL A 139 -6.31 11.86 9.02
CA VAL A 139 -5.18 12.13 8.13
C VAL A 139 -4.04 12.82 8.88
N ASP A 140 -4.35 13.80 9.73
CA ASP A 140 -3.36 14.46 10.59
C ASP A 140 -2.73 13.48 11.58
N LEU A 141 -3.54 12.62 12.21
CA LEU A 141 -3.04 11.56 13.08
C LEU A 141 -2.10 10.60 12.34
N MET A 142 -2.44 10.18 11.12
CA MET A 142 -1.56 9.36 10.29
C MET A 142 -0.24 10.05 10.01
N PHE A 143 -0.27 11.33 9.63
CA PHE A 143 0.93 12.08 9.32
C PHE A 143 1.85 12.24 10.55
N VAL A 144 1.27 12.59 11.70
CA VAL A 144 2.02 12.75 12.95
C VAL A 144 2.62 11.43 13.41
N THR A 145 1.84 10.33 13.40
CA THR A 145 2.34 9.02 13.82
C THR A 145 3.42 8.47 12.89
N LEU A 146 3.27 8.67 11.58
CA LEU A 146 4.31 8.33 10.60
C LEU A 146 5.58 9.15 10.87
N LEU A 147 5.47 10.47 11.06
CA LEU A 147 6.61 11.34 11.35
C LEU A 147 7.33 10.92 12.63
N VAL A 148 6.59 10.67 13.72
CA VAL A 148 7.16 10.20 14.99
C VAL A 148 7.87 8.86 14.80
N SER A 149 7.25 7.91 14.12
CA SER A 149 7.87 6.59 13.87
C SER A 149 9.16 6.70 13.06
N LEU A 150 9.21 7.63 12.09
CA LEU A 150 10.39 7.89 11.27
C LEU A 150 11.50 8.55 12.09
N LEU A 151 11.17 9.53 12.93
CA LEU A 151 12.14 10.20 13.80
C LEU A 151 12.72 9.24 14.84
N VAL A 152 11.88 8.41 15.46
CA VAL A 152 12.33 7.34 16.36
C VAL A 152 13.27 6.40 15.62
N SER A 153 12.92 5.98 14.40
CA SER A 153 13.77 5.13 13.58
C SER A 153 15.11 5.79 13.23
N LEU A 154 15.08 7.08 12.88
CA LEU A 154 16.26 7.87 12.53
C LEU A 154 17.24 8.02 13.70
N VAL A 155 16.76 8.05 14.94
CA VAL A 155 17.62 8.13 16.13
C VAL A 155 18.08 6.75 16.58
N VAL A 156 17.17 5.77 16.64
CA VAL A 156 17.46 4.44 17.21
C VAL A 156 18.32 3.59 16.29
N VAL A 157 18.12 3.65 14.96
CA VAL A 157 18.88 2.81 14.01
C VAL A 157 20.38 3.15 13.98
N PRO A 158 20.80 4.43 13.91
CA PRO A 158 22.20 4.80 14.03
C PRO A 158 22.77 4.55 15.43
N ALA A 159 21.99 4.83 16.49
CA ALA A 159 22.43 4.64 17.88
C ALA A 159 22.66 3.16 18.24
N THR A 160 21.98 2.24 17.55
CA THR A 160 22.17 0.78 17.71
C THR A 160 23.20 0.19 16.74
N GLY A 161 23.93 1.03 16.00
CA GLY A 161 24.96 0.59 15.07
C GLY A 161 24.43 -0.31 13.94
N PHE A 162 23.20 -0.05 13.48
CA PHE A 162 22.49 -0.84 12.46
C PHE A 162 22.23 -2.31 12.86
N GLN A 163 22.39 -2.67 14.14
CA GLN A 163 22.03 -3.99 14.64
C GLN A 163 20.67 -3.96 15.32
N MET A 164 19.63 -4.33 14.54
CA MET A 164 18.26 -4.36 15.04
C MET A 164 18.03 -5.51 16.02
N ARG A 165 17.89 -5.14 17.29
CA ARG A 165 17.55 -6.07 18.38
C ARG A 165 16.03 -6.28 18.45
N ARG A 166 15.60 -7.44 18.97
CA ARG A 166 14.17 -7.82 19.10
C ARG A 166 13.29 -6.79 19.81
N TRP A 167 13.85 -6.02 20.75
CA TRP A 167 13.11 -4.99 21.48
C TRP A 167 12.64 -3.84 20.57
N TYR A 168 13.40 -3.51 19.53
CA TYR A 168 13.07 -2.43 18.60
C TYR A 168 11.85 -2.79 17.74
N GLY A 169 11.76 -4.05 17.29
CA GLY A 169 10.58 -4.56 16.60
C GLY A 169 9.33 -4.51 17.49
N ILE A 170 9.47 -4.86 18.77
CA ILE A 170 8.35 -4.77 19.74
C ILE A 170 7.90 -3.31 19.90
N LEU A 171 8.83 -2.36 20.03
CA LEU A 171 8.52 -0.93 20.12
C LEU A 171 7.70 -0.46 18.91
N LEU A 172 8.13 -0.80 17.69
CA LEU A 172 7.43 -0.42 16.46
C LEU A 172 6.02 -1.03 16.39
N CYS A 173 5.88 -2.31 16.77
CA CYS A 173 4.56 -2.95 16.85
C CYS A 173 3.65 -2.26 17.87
N VAL A 174 4.16 -1.85 19.02
CA VAL A 174 3.37 -1.12 20.02
C VAL A 174 2.93 0.25 19.50
N ILE A 175 3.83 1.02 18.87
CA ILE A 175 3.49 2.31 18.26
C ILE A 175 2.39 2.11 17.20
N TYR A 176 2.52 1.09 16.36
CA TYR A 176 1.53 0.76 15.33
C TYR A 176 0.17 0.39 15.92
N LEU A 177 0.14 -0.44 16.97
CA LEU A 177 -1.10 -0.83 17.65
C LEU A 177 -1.79 0.37 18.32
N VAL A 178 -1.01 1.24 18.97
CA VAL A 178 -1.53 2.48 19.56
C VAL A 178 -2.14 3.38 18.48
N PHE A 179 -1.44 3.57 17.36
CA PHE A 179 -1.97 4.31 16.22
C PHE A 179 -3.29 3.70 15.71
N LEU A 180 -3.35 2.38 15.52
CA LEU A 180 -4.54 1.70 15.01
C LEU A 180 -5.73 1.91 15.95
N VAL A 181 -5.53 1.75 17.26
CA VAL A 181 -6.59 1.99 18.26
C VAL A 181 -7.06 3.45 18.23
N LEU A 182 -6.13 4.42 18.22
CA LEU A 182 -6.48 5.84 18.15
C LEU A 182 -7.21 6.21 16.85
N ALA A 183 -6.77 5.66 15.71
CA ALA A 183 -7.41 5.89 14.41
C ALA A 183 -8.83 5.30 14.37
N VAL A 184 -9.03 4.09 14.90
CA VAL A 184 -10.36 3.49 14.99
C VAL A 184 -11.26 4.29 15.93
N ILE A 185 -10.74 4.75 17.08
CA ILE A 185 -11.49 5.59 18.02
C ILE A 185 -11.88 6.92 17.35
N ALA A 186 -10.95 7.59 16.67
CA ALA A 186 -11.22 8.85 15.99
C ALA A 186 -12.29 8.72 14.89
N VAL A 187 -12.31 7.60 14.17
CA VAL A 187 -13.32 7.35 13.13
C VAL A 187 -14.68 6.94 13.72
N THR A 188 -14.69 6.13 14.78
CA THR A 188 -15.94 5.60 15.38
C THR A 188 -16.62 6.59 16.31
N ILE A 189 -15.84 7.34 17.07
CA ILE A 189 -16.29 8.41 17.94
C ILE A 189 -15.99 9.71 17.21
N LYS A 190 -16.79 10.11 16.19
CA LYS A 190 -16.77 11.52 15.74
C LYS A 190 -17.09 12.34 16.99
N PRO A 191 -16.12 13.04 17.62
CA PRO A 191 -16.37 13.62 18.93
C PRO A 191 -17.37 14.76 18.74
N ALA A 192 -18.55 14.65 19.38
CA ALA A 192 -19.60 15.67 19.39
C ALA A 192 -19.10 17.07 19.82
N TRP A 193 -17.91 17.14 20.41
CA TRP A 193 -17.20 18.33 20.86
C TRP A 193 -16.62 19.18 19.71
N LEU A 194 -16.48 18.66 18.49
CA LEU A 194 -15.98 19.44 17.35
C LEU A 194 -17.06 20.24 16.60
N ASN A 195 -18.34 19.93 16.83
CA ASN A 195 -19.47 20.71 16.30
C ASN A 195 -19.69 22.05 17.02
N MET A 196 -18.83 22.43 17.97
CA MET A 196 -18.93 23.69 18.73
C MET A 196 -17.94 24.79 18.29
N LYS A 197 -17.18 24.60 17.22
CA LYS A 197 -16.33 25.65 16.61
C LYS A 197 -16.41 25.49 15.09
N PHE A 198 -16.94 26.37 14.25
CA PHE A 198 -17.22 27.80 14.33
C PHE A 198 -18.53 28.09 13.59
N LYS A 199 -19.35 28.98 14.17
CA LYS A 199 -20.40 29.72 13.48
C LYS A 199 -19.92 31.16 13.33
#